data_AF-A0A5C6UUM2-F1
#
_entry.id   AF-A0A5C6UUM2-F1
#
_cell.length_a   1.000
_cell.length_b   1.000
_cell.length_c   1.000
_cell.angle_alpha   90.00
_cell.angle_beta   90.00
_cell.angle_gamma   90.00
#
_symmetry.space_group_name_H-M   'P 1'
#
loop_
_entity.id
_entity.type
_entity.pdbx_description
1 polymer ?
#
loop_
_entity_poly.entity_id
_entity_poly.type
_entity_poly.pdbx_seq_one_letter_code
_entity_poly.pdbx_strand_id
1 'polypeptide(L)'
;MKKLLMITGIVLSLSFLTSCDVYVTTNIPGPDGYPGRAFFGIDYDYRPPYSYWDNNPAVPVDPFFGEYYRTNPGIFDFEYFVNEYDYWYGTYDIWVNPGGPGRPYGERGRDGADSYLLLICNPDGPYEWRKSKDDNISFKELEDGWIEIEKHFDGGGIKVKMKKTNINERPQTQQPKGVFGK
;
A
#
# COMPACT_ATOMS: atom_id res chain seq x y z
N MET A 1 -27.58 -90.37 18.53
CA MET A 1 -26.25 -90.49 17.91
C MET A 1 -25.81 -89.11 17.44
N LYS A 2 -24.72 -88.60 18.02
CA LYS A 2 -24.09 -87.31 17.69
C LYS A 2 -23.51 -87.39 16.27
N LYS A 3 -23.75 -86.37 15.44
CA LYS A 3 -22.84 -86.05 14.34
C LYS A 3 -22.55 -84.56 14.33
N LEU A 4 -21.27 -84.31 14.57
CA LEU A 4 -20.50 -83.10 14.50
C LEU A 4 -20.40 -82.65 13.03
N LEU A 5 -20.49 -81.34 12.77
CA LEU A 5 -19.76 -80.70 11.68
C LEU A 5 -19.56 -79.22 12.05
N MET A 6 -18.39 -78.96 12.64
CA MET A 6 -17.71 -77.67 12.54
C MET A 6 -17.44 -77.37 11.06
N ILE A 7 -17.50 -76.08 10.71
CA ILE A 7 -16.60 -75.31 9.81
C ILE A 7 -17.42 -74.29 9.02
N THR A 8 -17.42 -73.06 9.54
CA THR A 8 -17.28 -71.77 8.85
C THR A 8 -17.40 -70.73 9.97
N GLY A 9 -16.33 -70.29 10.64
CA GLY A 9 -15.11 -69.80 10.03
C GLY A 9 -15.34 -68.36 9.55
N ILE A 10 -15.27 -67.40 10.48
CA ILE A 10 -14.72 -66.06 10.24
C ILE A 10 -15.43 -65.24 9.13
N VAL A 11 -16.68 -64.81 9.32
CA VAL A 11 -17.22 -63.65 8.55
C VAL A 11 -18.27 -62.87 9.35
N LEU A 12 -18.05 -62.63 10.65
CA LEU A 12 -18.90 -61.71 11.41
C LEU A 12 -18.11 -60.81 12.37
N SER A 13 -16.89 -60.47 11.96
CA SER A 13 -16.01 -59.53 12.65
C SER A 13 -15.54 -58.40 11.73
N LEU A 14 -16.25 -58.16 10.62
CA LEU A 14 -15.80 -57.27 9.54
C LEU A 14 -16.92 -56.32 9.08
N SER A 15 -17.52 -55.52 9.97
CA SER A 15 -18.43 -54.45 9.52
C SER A 15 -18.58 -53.24 10.44
N PHE A 16 -17.98 -53.24 11.64
CA PHE A 16 -17.96 -52.04 12.49
C PHE A 16 -16.57 -51.40 12.50
N LEU A 17 -15.94 -51.33 11.32
CA LEU A 17 -15.05 -50.20 11.05
C LEU A 17 -15.98 -49.00 10.91
N THR A 18 -16.29 -48.36 12.03
CA THR A 18 -16.74 -46.98 12.01
C THR A 18 -15.60 -46.22 11.32
N SER A 19 -15.75 -45.94 10.03
CA SER A 19 -14.96 -44.89 9.42
C SER A 19 -15.21 -43.68 10.30
N CYS A 20 -14.17 -43.24 11.00
CA CYS A 20 -14.11 -41.84 11.36
C CYS A 20 -13.96 -41.14 10.02
N ASP A 21 -15.09 -40.94 9.34
CA ASP A 21 -15.17 -39.94 8.29
C ASP A 21 -14.89 -38.65 9.03
N VAL A 22 -13.61 -38.30 9.08
CA VAL A 22 -13.21 -36.92 9.25
C VAL A 22 -13.89 -36.26 8.08
N TYR A 23 -15.07 -35.68 8.34
CA TYR A 23 -15.62 -34.65 7.50
C TYR A 23 -14.52 -33.59 7.47
N VAL A 24 -13.63 -33.69 6.49
CA VAL A 24 -12.90 -32.54 6.01
C VAL A 24 -14.03 -31.66 5.54
N THR A 25 -14.50 -30.80 6.43
CA THR A 25 -15.47 -29.75 6.14
C THR A 25 -14.84 -28.97 5.00
N THR A 26 -15.25 -29.30 3.79
CA THR A 26 -14.69 -28.82 2.52
C THR A 26 -14.84 -27.30 2.38
N ASN A 27 -15.60 -26.68 3.30
CA ASN A 27 -15.88 -25.26 3.37
C ASN A 27 -15.25 -24.54 4.57
N ILE A 28 -14.30 -25.11 5.33
CA ILE A 28 -13.52 -24.28 6.27
C ILE A 28 -12.72 -23.26 5.44
N PRO A 29 -12.97 -21.95 5.57
CA PRO A 29 -12.15 -20.94 4.92
C PRO A 29 -10.74 -21.03 5.48
N GLY A 30 -9.73 -20.97 4.61
CA GLY A 30 -8.37 -20.72 5.04
C GLY A 30 -8.20 -19.33 5.66
N PRO A 31 -6.99 -18.97 6.07
CA PRO A 31 -6.71 -17.63 6.55
C PRO A 31 -6.86 -16.61 5.41
N ASP A 32 -7.22 -15.37 5.75
CA ASP A 32 -7.21 -14.26 4.79
C ASP A 32 -5.79 -14.00 4.27
N GLY A 33 -5.71 -13.40 3.08
CA GLY A 33 -4.46 -12.84 2.56
C GLY A 33 -3.98 -11.71 3.45
N TYR A 34 -2.67 -11.45 3.43
CA TYR A 34 -2.12 -10.28 4.10
C TYR A 34 -2.45 -9.01 3.32
N PRO A 35 -2.67 -7.87 3.99
CA PRO A 35 -2.70 -6.59 3.30
C PRO A 35 -1.35 -6.30 2.64
N GLY A 36 -1.40 -5.56 1.54
CA GLY A 36 -0.20 -5.05 0.88
C GLY A 36 0.57 -4.08 1.78
N ARG A 37 1.79 -3.74 1.37
CA ARG A 37 2.65 -2.77 2.05
C ARG A 37 2.61 -1.42 1.33
N ALA A 38 2.86 -0.35 2.06
CA ALA A 38 2.97 0.99 1.50
C ALA A 38 4.43 1.45 1.42
N PHE A 39 4.76 2.16 0.35
CA PHE A 39 6.08 2.73 0.12
C PHE A 39 5.96 4.17 -0.39
N PHE A 40 6.79 5.06 0.13
CA PHE A 40 6.88 6.45 -0.28
C PHE A 40 8.31 6.79 -0.65
N GLY A 41 8.49 7.53 -1.73
CA GLY A 41 9.76 8.07 -2.16
C GLY A 41 9.59 9.49 -2.68
N ILE A 42 10.71 10.20 -2.75
CA ILE A 42 10.79 11.52 -3.36
C ILE A 42 11.83 11.50 -4.47
N ASP A 43 11.61 12.28 -5.50
CA ASP A 43 12.56 12.42 -6.62
C ASP A 43 12.37 13.78 -7.30
N TYR A 44 13.10 14.05 -8.38
CA TYR A 44 13.04 15.30 -9.16
C TYR A 44 13.36 15.04 -10.63
N ASP A 45 12.89 15.92 -11.53
CA ASP A 45 13.13 15.75 -12.97
C ASP A 45 14.56 16.13 -13.40
N TYR A 46 14.95 17.38 -13.13
CA TYR A 46 16.19 17.96 -13.63
C TYR A 46 17.11 18.46 -12.51
N ARG A 47 16.52 19.02 -11.45
CA ARG A 47 17.25 19.59 -10.32
C ARG A 47 16.53 19.23 -9.03
N PRO A 48 17.27 18.86 -7.97
CA PRO A 48 16.67 18.62 -6.67
C PRO A 48 15.99 19.89 -6.16
N PRO A 49 14.94 19.75 -5.33
CA PRO A 49 14.35 20.90 -4.64
C PRO A 49 15.43 21.58 -3.77
N TYR A 50 15.28 22.88 -3.53
CA TYR A 50 16.14 23.63 -2.63
C TYR A 50 16.15 22.99 -1.23
N SER A 51 14.97 22.58 -0.73
CA SER A 51 14.82 21.81 0.50
C SER A 51 13.55 20.96 0.47
N TYR A 52 13.48 19.93 1.31
CA TYR A 52 12.34 19.03 1.44
C TYR A 52 11.98 18.77 2.90
N TRP A 53 10.70 18.64 3.20
CA TRP A 53 10.19 18.19 4.49
C TRP A 53 8.90 17.38 4.31
N ASP A 54 8.72 16.37 5.16
CA ASP A 54 7.42 15.78 5.44
C ASP A 54 7.35 15.28 6.89
N ASN A 55 6.14 15.01 7.39
CA ASN A 55 5.94 14.46 8.72
C ASN A 55 5.91 12.91 8.75
N ASN A 56 6.26 12.25 7.65
CA ASN A 56 6.31 10.79 7.58
C ASN A 56 7.56 10.24 8.27
N PRO A 57 7.43 9.46 9.36
CA PRO A 57 8.57 8.97 10.11
C PRO A 57 9.42 7.94 9.35
N ALA A 58 8.89 7.35 8.28
CA ALA A 58 9.64 6.41 7.44
C ALA A 58 10.68 7.11 6.55
N VAL A 59 10.45 8.38 6.20
CA VAL A 59 11.38 9.16 5.39
C VAL A 59 12.47 9.72 6.31
N PRO A 60 13.74 9.38 6.11
CA PRO A 60 14.83 9.84 6.97
C PRO A 60 15.13 11.33 6.77
N VAL A 61 15.94 11.87 7.68
CA VAL A 61 16.68 13.11 7.43
C VAL A 61 17.70 12.84 6.31
N ASP A 62 17.88 13.79 5.41
CA ASP A 62 18.67 13.69 4.17
C ASP A 62 18.30 12.46 3.31
N PRO A 63 17.03 12.39 2.83
CA PRO A 63 16.58 11.27 2.01
C PRO A 63 17.34 11.18 0.69
N PHE A 64 17.64 9.94 0.27
CA PHE A 64 18.08 9.66 -1.09
C PHE A 64 16.91 9.78 -2.06
N PHE A 65 17.11 10.54 -3.13
CA PHE A 65 16.14 10.69 -4.21
C PHE A 65 16.05 9.41 -5.05
N GLY A 66 14.83 9.07 -5.49
CA GLY A 66 14.53 7.85 -6.26
C GLY A 66 14.37 6.58 -5.40
N GLU A 67 14.67 6.65 -4.10
CA GLU A 67 14.53 5.53 -3.17
C GLU A 67 13.14 5.48 -2.53
N TYR A 68 12.68 4.26 -2.28
CA TYR A 68 11.40 4.01 -1.61
C TYR A 68 11.62 3.61 -0.15
N TYR A 69 10.97 4.34 0.76
CA TYR A 69 10.91 4.04 2.18
C TYR A 69 9.61 3.33 2.50
N ARG A 70 9.69 2.21 3.20
CA ARG A 70 8.50 1.49 3.67
C ARG A 70 7.77 2.35 4.70
N THR A 71 6.55 2.76 4.37
CA THR A 71 5.74 3.65 5.19
C THR A 71 4.52 2.92 5.74
N ASN A 72 3.95 3.47 6.81
CA ASN A 72 2.61 3.10 7.23
C ASN A 72 1.58 3.79 6.31
N PRO A 73 0.44 3.15 6.05
CA PRO A 73 -0.70 3.81 5.41
C PRO A 73 -1.19 4.98 6.25
N GLY A 74 -1.63 6.05 5.60
CA GLY A 74 -2.14 7.25 6.25
C GLY A 74 -1.87 8.54 5.48
N ILE A 75 -2.26 9.65 6.11
CA ILE A 75 -2.13 11.01 5.58
C ILE A 75 -0.92 11.68 6.22
N PHE A 76 -0.06 12.25 5.39
CA PHE A 76 1.15 12.95 5.79
C PHE A 76 1.20 14.35 5.17
N ASP A 77 1.75 15.30 5.91
CA ASP A 77 2.02 16.65 5.41
C ASP A 77 3.39 16.66 4.74
N PHE A 78 3.52 17.41 3.65
CA PHE A 78 4.80 17.63 2.99
C PHE A 78 4.94 19.08 2.54
N GLU A 79 6.19 19.49 2.33
CA GLU A 79 6.54 20.69 1.61
C GLU A 79 7.93 20.55 0.96
N TYR A 80 8.14 21.28 -0.13
CA TYR A 80 9.46 21.42 -0.73
C TYR A 80 9.64 22.80 -1.35
N PHE A 81 10.85 23.32 -1.20
CA PHE A 81 11.25 24.60 -1.76
C PHE A 81 11.79 24.38 -3.17
N VAL A 82 11.29 25.16 -4.13
CA VAL A 82 11.83 25.20 -5.49
C VAL A 82 13.10 26.05 -5.50
N ASN A 83 13.06 27.16 -4.76
CA ASN A 83 14.16 28.08 -4.50
C ASN A 83 13.96 28.68 -3.09
N GLU A 84 14.74 29.68 -2.69
CA GLU A 84 14.63 30.31 -1.35
C GLU A 84 13.26 30.95 -1.05
N TYR A 85 12.45 31.23 -2.07
CA TYR A 85 11.21 32.00 -1.98
C TYR A 85 9.95 31.19 -2.33
N ASP A 86 10.01 30.41 -3.41
CA ASP A 86 8.89 29.65 -3.94
C ASP A 86 8.90 28.22 -3.41
N TYR A 87 7.75 27.76 -2.93
CA TYR A 87 7.65 26.40 -2.41
C TYR A 87 6.24 25.82 -2.59
N TRP A 88 6.18 24.50 -2.59
CA TRP A 88 4.96 23.70 -2.64
C TRP A 88 4.72 23.06 -1.29
N TYR A 89 3.47 22.98 -0.87
CA TYR A 89 3.08 22.24 0.33
C TYR A 89 1.74 21.56 0.15
N GLY A 90 1.45 20.62 1.04
CA GLY A 90 0.18 19.91 0.99
C GLY A 90 0.20 18.65 1.82
N THR A 91 -0.69 17.73 1.45
CA THR A 91 -0.80 16.40 2.04
C THR A 91 -0.70 15.32 0.99
N TYR A 92 -0.20 14.16 1.38
CA TYR A 92 -0.35 12.93 0.62
C TYR A 92 -0.97 11.84 1.50
N ASP A 93 -1.85 11.06 0.91
CA ASP A 93 -2.50 9.88 1.50
C ASP A 93 -2.04 8.65 0.74
N ILE A 94 -1.61 7.63 1.47
CA ILE A 94 -1.25 6.32 0.93
C ILE A 94 -2.07 5.27 1.65
N TRP A 95 -2.82 4.47 0.90
CA TRP A 95 -3.55 3.31 1.41
C TRP A 95 -3.15 2.02 0.70
N VAL A 96 -3.36 0.90 1.39
CA VAL A 96 -2.92 -0.43 0.94
C VAL A 96 -4.08 -1.28 0.49
N ASN A 97 -3.79 -2.16 -0.47
CA ASN A 97 -4.74 -3.15 -0.93
C ASN A 97 -5.00 -4.18 0.19
N PRO A 98 -6.26 -4.45 0.56
CA PRO A 98 -6.55 -5.49 1.53
C PRO A 98 -6.20 -6.87 0.94
N GLY A 99 -5.90 -7.82 1.82
CA GLY A 99 -5.87 -9.22 1.42
C GLY A 99 -7.27 -9.72 1.05
N GLY A 100 -7.34 -10.66 0.11
CA GLY A 100 -8.57 -11.36 -0.22
C GLY A 100 -8.98 -12.33 0.90
N PRO A 101 -10.27 -12.70 0.95
CA PRO A 101 -10.77 -13.63 1.94
C PRO A 101 -10.14 -15.02 1.77
N GLY A 102 -10.05 -15.75 2.88
CA GLY A 102 -9.73 -17.17 2.91
C GLY A 102 -10.61 -18.00 1.97
N ARG A 103 -10.01 -19.00 1.33
CA ARG A 103 -10.66 -19.86 0.32
C ARG A 103 -11.01 -21.23 0.92
N PRO A 104 -11.93 -21.99 0.29
CA PRO A 104 -12.25 -23.35 0.71
C PRO A 104 -11.03 -24.26 0.81
N TYR A 105 -11.18 -25.40 1.50
CA TYR A 105 -10.08 -26.35 1.76
C TYR A 105 -8.91 -25.78 2.58
N GLY A 106 -9.15 -24.74 3.37
CA GLY A 106 -8.11 -24.10 4.17
C GLY A 106 -7.10 -23.29 3.35
N GLU A 107 -7.39 -23.03 2.07
CA GLU A 107 -6.52 -22.24 1.21
C GLU A 107 -6.47 -20.78 1.63
N ARG A 108 -5.27 -20.20 1.70
CA ARG A 108 -5.10 -18.79 2.02
C ARG A 108 -5.71 -17.90 0.94
N GLY A 109 -6.31 -16.78 1.36
CA GLY A 109 -6.68 -15.69 0.46
C GLY A 109 -5.48 -15.10 -0.29
N ARG A 110 -5.74 -14.37 -1.38
CA ARG A 110 -4.68 -13.68 -2.13
C ARG A 110 -4.17 -12.49 -1.32
N ASP A 111 -2.86 -12.32 -1.20
CA ASP A 111 -2.31 -11.11 -0.57
C ASP A 111 -2.62 -9.85 -1.39
N GLY A 112 -2.82 -8.73 -0.70
CA GLY A 112 -2.99 -7.43 -1.32
C GLY A 112 -1.72 -6.97 -2.02
N ALA A 113 -1.87 -6.23 -3.12
CA ALA A 113 -0.73 -5.64 -3.82
C ALA A 113 -0.08 -4.53 -2.99
N ASP A 114 1.24 -4.37 -3.13
CA ASP A 114 1.97 -3.25 -2.52
C ASP A 114 1.61 -1.91 -3.22
N SER A 115 1.45 -0.85 -2.43
CA SER A 115 1.22 0.52 -2.89
C SER A 115 2.52 1.32 -2.87
N TYR A 116 2.74 2.14 -3.89
CA TYR A 116 3.94 2.95 -4.01
C TYR A 116 3.59 4.36 -4.51
N LEU A 117 4.15 5.37 -3.84
CA LEU A 117 4.10 6.77 -4.25
C LEU A 117 5.53 7.29 -4.44
N LEU A 118 5.87 7.77 -5.64
CA LEU A 118 7.10 8.52 -5.87
C LEU A 118 6.74 9.96 -6.22
N LEU A 119 6.92 10.85 -5.27
CA LEU A 119 6.61 12.27 -5.44
C LEU A 119 7.76 12.97 -6.16
N ILE A 120 7.54 13.34 -7.43
CA ILE A 120 8.48 14.13 -8.21
C ILE A 120 8.30 15.60 -7.83
N CYS A 121 9.30 16.19 -7.19
CA CYS A 121 9.34 17.59 -6.81
C CYS A 121 9.77 18.43 -8.02
N ASN A 122 8.80 19.10 -8.66
CA ASN A 122 9.04 19.93 -9.84
C ASN A 122 8.63 21.40 -9.58
N PRO A 123 9.36 22.41 -10.12
CA PRO A 123 8.97 23.83 -10.06
C PRO A 123 7.52 24.16 -10.46
N ASP A 124 7.00 23.45 -11.46
CA ASP A 124 5.68 23.65 -12.06
C ASP A 124 4.57 22.90 -11.32
N GLY A 125 4.93 22.08 -10.35
CA GLY A 125 4.00 21.30 -9.55
C GLY A 125 4.45 19.86 -9.43
N PRO A 126 4.33 19.26 -8.23
CA PRO A 126 4.74 17.89 -8.07
C PRO A 126 3.77 16.95 -8.77
N TYR A 127 4.29 15.83 -9.23
CA TYR A 127 3.50 14.78 -9.85
C TYR A 127 4.09 13.41 -9.53
N GLU A 128 3.39 12.35 -9.90
CA GLU A 128 3.87 10.98 -9.73
C GLU A 128 4.41 10.46 -11.08
N TRP A 129 5.69 10.06 -11.12
CA TRP A 129 6.37 9.73 -12.39
C TRP A 129 5.83 8.49 -13.09
N ARG A 130 5.08 7.60 -12.44
CA ARG A 130 4.31 6.58 -13.17
C ARG A 130 3.13 7.23 -13.91
N LYS A 131 3.45 8.15 -14.82
CA LYS A 131 2.90 8.31 -16.16
C LYS A 131 3.08 7.02 -16.97
N SER A 132 2.75 5.84 -16.42
CA SER A 132 2.23 4.79 -17.28
C SER A 132 0.97 5.36 -17.93
N LYS A 133 0.66 4.95 -19.15
CA LYS A 133 -0.58 5.27 -19.86
C LYS A 133 -1.81 4.66 -19.15
N ASP A 134 -1.93 4.87 -17.85
CA ASP A 134 -3.04 4.40 -17.02
C ASP A 134 -4.08 5.50 -16.96
N ASP A 135 -5.27 5.18 -17.45
CA ASP A 135 -6.46 6.04 -17.44
C ASP A 135 -7.00 6.30 -16.01
N ASN A 136 -6.31 5.82 -14.97
CA ASN A 136 -6.75 5.83 -13.57
C ASN A 136 -6.13 6.97 -12.73
N ILE A 137 -5.50 7.96 -13.36
CA ILE A 137 -5.04 9.17 -12.69
C ILE A 137 -6.07 10.28 -12.89
N SER A 138 -6.60 10.80 -11.80
CA SER A 138 -7.43 11.99 -11.81
C SER A 138 -6.60 13.21 -11.40
N PHE A 139 -6.77 14.30 -12.15
CA PHE A 139 -6.24 15.61 -11.84
C PHE A 139 -7.39 16.58 -11.66
N LYS A 140 -7.41 17.32 -10.55
CA LYS A 140 -8.44 18.30 -10.26
C LYS A 140 -7.82 19.56 -9.70
N GLU A 141 -8.04 20.67 -10.38
CA GLU A 141 -7.85 21.99 -9.80
C GLU A 141 -9.05 22.30 -8.89
N LEU A 142 -8.77 22.65 -7.66
CA LEU A 142 -9.74 23.02 -6.64
C LEU A 142 -9.82 24.55 -6.53
N GLU A 143 -10.86 25.04 -5.86
CA GLU A 143 -10.96 26.46 -5.51
C GLU A 143 -9.74 26.90 -4.67
N ASP A 144 -9.37 28.18 -4.80
CA ASP A 144 -8.20 28.80 -4.13
C ASP A 144 -6.81 28.31 -4.56
N GLY A 145 -6.69 27.67 -5.73
CA GLY A 145 -5.40 27.28 -6.33
C GLY A 145 -4.78 26.02 -5.72
N TRP A 146 -5.59 25.20 -5.05
CA TRP A 146 -5.20 23.85 -4.65
C TRP A 146 -5.30 22.90 -5.84
N ILE A 147 -4.41 21.93 -5.90
CA ILE A 147 -4.39 20.87 -6.89
C ILE A 147 -4.54 19.54 -6.16
N GLU A 148 -5.35 18.65 -6.71
CA GLU A 148 -5.53 17.29 -6.22
C GLU A 148 -5.19 16.30 -7.33
N ILE A 149 -4.32 15.35 -7.01
CA ILE A 149 -3.95 14.22 -7.86
C ILE A 149 -4.34 12.96 -7.12
N GLU A 150 -5.21 12.14 -7.68
CA GLU A 150 -5.60 10.88 -7.08
C GLU A 150 -5.47 9.75 -8.09
N LYS A 151 -4.80 8.68 -7.68
CA LYS A 151 -4.57 7.49 -8.48
C LYS A 151 -5.00 6.27 -7.70
N HIS A 152 -5.96 5.56 -8.25
CA HIS A 152 -6.44 4.30 -7.68
C HIS A 152 -5.70 3.12 -8.30
N PHE A 153 -5.35 2.18 -7.44
CA PHE A 153 -4.98 0.82 -7.78
C PHE A 153 -6.08 -0.11 -7.28
N ASP A 154 -6.06 -1.37 -7.70
CA ASP A 154 -7.11 -2.36 -7.43
C ASP A 154 -7.19 -2.72 -5.91
N GLY A 155 -7.90 -1.89 -5.13
CA GLY A 155 -7.99 -1.95 -3.66
C GLY A 155 -7.12 -0.93 -2.90
N GLY A 156 -6.39 -0.07 -3.60
CA GLY A 156 -5.29 0.74 -3.06
C GLY A 156 -5.16 2.06 -3.81
N GLY A 157 -4.17 2.88 -3.48
CA GLY A 157 -4.01 4.15 -4.17
C GLY A 157 -3.24 5.20 -3.39
N ILE A 158 -3.13 6.33 -4.06
CA ILE A 158 -2.42 7.51 -3.60
C ILE A 158 -3.29 8.74 -3.89
N LYS A 159 -3.29 9.69 -2.97
CA LYS A 159 -3.93 10.99 -3.18
C LYS A 159 -2.97 12.07 -2.70
N VAL A 160 -2.70 13.07 -3.53
CA VAL A 160 -1.86 14.20 -3.18
C VAL A 160 -2.66 15.46 -3.37
N LYS A 161 -2.79 16.27 -2.32
CA LYS A 161 -3.44 17.57 -2.36
C LYS A 161 -2.39 18.63 -2.04
N MET A 162 -2.20 19.61 -2.92
CA MET A 162 -1.04 20.50 -2.88
C MET A 162 -1.39 21.93 -3.31
N LYS A 163 -0.57 22.90 -2.92
CA LYS A 163 -0.68 24.29 -3.35
C LYS A 163 0.69 24.93 -3.44
N LYS A 164 0.87 25.78 -4.45
CA LYS A 164 2.05 26.65 -4.58
C LYS A 164 1.85 27.89 -3.73
N THR A 165 2.88 28.30 -3.01
CA THR A 165 2.89 29.56 -2.27
C THR A 165 4.33 30.07 -2.14
N ASN A 166 4.51 31.15 -1.39
CA ASN A 166 5.80 31.78 -1.16
C ASN A 166 6.10 31.90 0.34
N ILE A 167 7.36 32.15 0.68
CA ILE A 167 7.81 32.22 2.08
C ILE A 167 7.04 33.22 2.96
N ASN A 168 6.45 34.28 2.40
CA ASN A 168 5.68 35.28 3.16
C ASN A 168 4.26 34.79 3.51
N GLU A 169 3.73 33.84 2.74
CA GLU A 169 2.38 33.28 2.90
C GLU A 169 2.41 31.87 3.51
N ARG A 170 3.59 31.44 3.99
CA ARG A 170 3.83 30.09 4.47
C ARG A 170 3.02 29.77 5.74
N PRO A 171 2.13 28.75 5.72
CA PRO A 171 1.29 28.44 6.88
C PRO A 171 2.09 27.97 8.11
N GLN A 172 3.22 27.28 7.91
CA GLN A 172 4.07 26.73 8.99
C GLN A 172 5.54 26.67 8.59
N THR A 173 6.45 27.02 9.50
CA THR A 173 7.90 26.92 9.31
C THR A 173 8.45 25.64 9.94
N GLN A 174 8.34 24.52 9.22
CA GLN A 174 8.98 23.27 9.63
C GLN A 174 10.47 23.29 9.24
N GLN A 175 11.29 22.59 10.03
CA GLN A 175 12.72 22.40 9.74
C GLN A 175 12.86 21.36 8.63
N PRO A 176 13.54 21.65 7.53
CA PRO A 176 13.66 20.72 6.41
C PRO A 176 14.36 19.43 6.84
N LYS A 177 13.89 18.30 6.30
CA LYS A 177 14.60 17.02 6.40
C LYS A 177 15.87 17.01 5.57
N GLY A 178 15.95 17.80 4.50
CA GLY A 178 17.17 17.98 3.74
C GLY A 178 17.20 19.30 3.00
N VAL A 179 18.41 19.83 2.78
CA VAL A 179 18.69 21.05 2.01
C VAL A 179 19.68 20.70 0.91
N PHE A 180 19.29 20.90 -0.34
CA PHE A 180 20.02 20.41 -1.52
C PHE A 180 20.40 21.52 -2.49
N GLY A 181 19.72 22.68 -2.43
CA GLY A 181 20.11 23.86 -3.18
C GLY A 181 21.26 24.58 -2.49
N LYS A 182 22.44 24.56 -3.13
CA LYS A 182 23.55 25.49 -2.87
C LYS A 182 23.93 26.18 -4.15
#